data_AF-A0A958R4R2-F1
#
_entry.id   AF-A0A958R4R2-F1
#
_cell.length_a   1.000
_cell.length_b   1.000
_cell.length_c   1.000
_cell.angle_alpha   90.00
_cell.angle_beta   90.00
_cell.angle_gamma   90.00
#
_symmetry.space_group_name_H-M   'P 1'
#
loop_
_entity.id
_entity.type
_entity.pdbx_description
1 polymer ?
#
loop_
_entity_poly.entity_id
_entity_poly.type
_entity_poly.pdbx_seq_one_letter_code
_entity_poly.pdbx_strand_id
1 'polypeptide(L)'
;MVSAINFILVLFSLFSNLTLGSENNKVSDKLVLDQARHYYDKGQLDNAIKFYSKISASSDFWLESIEERAWAYTRQGNYEKALADLHSITSSVWEPQVGPETYMLSTFVSLKICAYKDVIKKIKTFKKVMLPRIDNLESLKSQAMNEELWQKLLELKTKKVTLMGLGKDADKLPRYFYRDKKLLQFIKSNRKNLALTRLKDLAQNDLDEISLNLKKMKVIDVQLMQTVLTMDKELNEKNKKLKFSKIDKDNSVSFPVTDDEVWIDEVGQFQVKADACPFSKRTL
;
A
#
# COMPACT_ATOMS: atom_id res chain seq x y z
N MET A 1 -34.16 56.89 -19.52
CA MET A 1 -32.91 56.77 -18.72
C MET A 1 -33.31 56.64 -17.27
N VAL A 2 -32.56 55.88 -16.45
CA VAL A 2 -32.85 55.49 -15.05
C VAL A 2 -33.77 54.27 -14.90
N SER A 3 -33.33 53.08 -15.36
CA SER A 3 -33.84 51.81 -14.79
C SER A 3 -32.95 50.58 -15.02
N ALA A 4 -31.67 50.75 -15.36
CA ALA A 4 -30.75 49.63 -15.64
C ALA A 4 -29.45 49.63 -14.81
N ILE A 5 -29.21 50.67 -14.00
CA ILE A 5 -27.93 50.87 -13.29
C ILE A 5 -27.98 50.28 -11.85
N ASN A 6 -29.16 50.06 -11.28
CA ASN A 6 -29.29 49.54 -9.90
C ASN A 6 -29.22 48.01 -9.76
N PHE A 7 -29.17 47.24 -10.85
CA PHE A 7 -29.09 45.77 -10.75
C PHE A 7 -27.63 45.25 -10.77
N ILE A 8 -26.68 46.05 -11.24
CA ILE A 8 -25.26 45.66 -11.33
C ILE A 8 -24.49 45.94 -10.03
N LEU A 9 -24.93 46.93 -9.23
CA LEU A 9 -24.27 47.27 -7.96
C LEU A 9 -24.57 46.31 -6.80
N VAL A 10 -25.67 45.55 -6.85
CA VAL A 10 -26.01 44.56 -5.80
C VAL A 10 -25.28 43.22 -6.01
N LEU A 11 -24.89 42.90 -7.26
CA LEU A 11 -24.09 41.72 -7.57
C LEU A 11 -22.60 41.89 -7.22
N PHE A 12 -22.10 43.13 -7.15
CA PHE A 12 -20.71 43.41 -6.81
C PHE A 12 -20.46 43.52 -5.29
N SER A 13 -21.48 43.85 -4.48
CA SER A 13 -21.35 43.94 -3.02
C SER A 13 -21.48 42.60 -2.28
N LEU A 14 -21.87 41.52 -2.97
CA LEU A 14 -21.96 40.17 -2.39
C LEU A 14 -20.66 39.35 -2.52
N PHE A 15 -19.66 39.84 -3.27
CA PHE A 15 -18.37 39.16 -3.45
C PHE A 15 -17.22 39.71 -2.59
N SER A 16 -17.45 40.76 -1.80
CA SER A 16 -16.41 41.45 -1.03
C SER A 16 -16.18 40.93 0.39
N ASN A 17 -16.87 39.87 0.84
CA ASN A 17 -16.68 39.27 2.17
C ASN A 17 -16.33 37.78 2.11
N LEU A 18 -15.41 37.40 1.21
CA LEU A 18 -14.64 36.18 1.38
C LEU A 18 -13.19 36.54 1.70
N THR A 19 -12.99 37.22 2.84
CA THR A 19 -11.69 37.17 3.51
C THR A 19 -11.53 35.74 4.01
N LEU A 20 -10.99 34.88 3.14
CA LEU A 20 -10.36 33.63 3.54
C LEU A 20 -9.32 34.03 4.58
N GLY A 21 -9.65 33.81 5.86
CA GLY A 21 -8.68 33.90 6.92
C GLY A 21 -7.50 33.04 6.51
N SER A 22 -6.31 33.63 6.48
CA SER A 22 -5.07 32.91 6.29
C SER A 22 -4.81 32.04 7.53
N GLU A 23 -5.58 30.98 7.70
CA GLU A 23 -5.06 29.79 8.37
C GLU A 23 -3.95 29.26 7.47
N ASN A 24 -2.75 29.07 8.02
CA ASN A 24 -1.63 28.44 7.33
C ASN A 24 -2.12 27.33 6.40
N ASN A 25 -2.10 27.59 5.09
CA ASN A 25 -2.67 26.75 4.03
C ASN A 25 -1.89 25.43 3.90
N LYS A 26 -1.88 24.60 4.94
CA LYS A 26 -1.43 23.22 4.86
C LYS A 26 -2.48 22.48 4.07
N VAL A 27 -2.21 22.32 2.78
CA VAL A 27 -3.00 21.47 1.89
C VAL A 27 -3.20 20.13 2.59
N SER A 28 -4.44 19.68 2.71
CA SER A 28 -4.75 18.38 3.33
C SER A 28 -3.99 17.27 2.61
N ASP A 29 -3.34 16.38 3.35
CA ASP A 29 -2.61 15.23 2.77
C ASP A 29 -3.51 14.38 1.86
N LYS A 30 -4.82 14.34 2.15
CA LYS A 30 -5.81 13.73 1.26
C LYS A 30 -5.86 14.40 -0.13
N LEU A 31 -5.86 15.74 -0.17
CA LEU A 31 -5.85 16.47 -1.44
C LEU A 31 -4.54 16.23 -2.21
N VAL A 32 -3.41 16.14 -1.50
CA VAL A 32 -2.12 15.80 -2.09
C VAL A 32 -2.15 14.40 -2.70
N LEU A 33 -2.74 13.43 -2.00
CA LEU A 33 -2.93 12.06 -2.50
C LEU A 33 -3.82 12.03 -3.74
N ASP A 34 -4.97 12.74 -3.70
CA ASP A 34 -5.90 12.81 -4.84
C ASP A 34 -5.24 13.50 -6.06
N GLN A 35 -4.38 14.50 -5.85
CA GLN A 35 -3.57 15.11 -6.92
C GLN A 35 -2.56 14.12 -7.50
N ALA A 36 -1.88 13.33 -6.67
CA ALA A 36 -0.95 12.31 -7.12
C ALA A 36 -1.64 11.26 -8.00
N ARG A 37 -2.82 10.79 -7.60
CA ARG A 37 -3.65 9.85 -8.37
C ARG A 37 -4.09 10.43 -9.71
N HIS A 38 -4.51 11.69 -9.74
CA HIS A 38 -4.83 12.38 -10.99
C HIS A 38 -3.64 12.44 -11.97
N TYR A 39 -2.44 12.70 -11.47
CA TYR A 39 -1.23 12.64 -12.30
C TYR A 39 -0.92 11.22 -12.78
N TYR A 40 -1.10 10.22 -11.91
CA TYR A 40 -0.90 8.81 -12.22
C TYR A 40 -1.84 8.32 -13.34
N ASP A 41 -3.12 8.70 -13.27
CA ASP A 41 -4.14 8.36 -14.26
C ASP A 41 -3.83 8.96 -15.63
N LYS A 42 -3.26 10.17 -15.66
CA LYS A 42 -2.77 10.82 -16.89
C LYS A 42 -1.46 10.23 -17.43
N GLY A 43 -0.87 9.25 -16.74
CA GLY A 43 0.44 8.69 -17.08
C GLY A 43 1.62 9.64 -16.79
N GLN A 44 1.38 10.75 -16.09
CA GLN A 44 2.43 11.68 -15.68
C GLN A 44 3.12 11.18 -14.40
N LEU A 45 3.84 10.07 -14.54
CA LEU A 45 4.37 9.28 -13.42
C LEU A 45 5.35 10.07 -12.53
N ASP A 46 6.22 10.90 -13.10
CA ASP A 46 7.15 11.73 -12.32
C ASP A 46 6.42 12.72 -11.42
N ASN A 47 5.34 13.33 -11.93
CA ASN A 47 4.50 14.22 -11.13
C ASN A 47 3.77 13.43 -10.05
N ALA A 48 3.20 12.26 -10.37
CA ALA A 48 2.55 11.41 -9.37
C ALA A 48 3.50 11.07 -8.22
N ILE A 49 4.72 10.60 -8.53
CA ILE A 49 5.77 10.30 -7.55
C ILE A 49 6.13 11.52 -6.69
N LYS A 50 6.29 12.69 -7.32
CA LYS A 50 6.57 13.94 -6.61
C LYS A 50 5.47 14.30 -5.62
N PHE A 51 4.19 14.09 -5.96
CA PHE A 51 3.08 14.39 -5.05
C PHE A 51 2.91 13.33 -3.96
N TYR A 52 3.02 12.03 -4.27
CA TYR A 52 3.04 10.99 -3.23
C TYR A 52 4.13 11.24 -2.19
N SER A 53 5.31 11.69 -2.64
CA SER A 53 6.48 11.94 -1.76
C SER A 53 6.34 13.16 -0.86
N LYS A 54 5.30 13.99 -1.02
CA LYS A 54 5.00 15.11 -0.11
C LYS A 54 4.25 14.66 1.14
N ILE A 55 3.66 13.47 1.13
CA ILE A 55 2.90 12.95 2.27
C ILE A 55 3.92 12.47 3.32
N SER A 56 3.88 13.09 4.49
CA SER A 56 4.82 12.80 5.58
C SER A 56 4.51 11.45 6.25
N ALA A 57 5.54 10.79 6.80
CA ALA A 57 5.40 9.57 7.61
C ALA A 57 4.44 9.71 8.80
N SER A 58 4.23 10.92 9.32
CA SER A 58 3.27 11.18 10.39
C SER A 58 1.80 11.20 9.92
N SER A 59 1.56 11.12 8.61
CA SER A 59 0.23 11.19 8.02
C SER A 59 -0.46 9.83 8.04
N ASP A 60 -1.77 9.82 8.31
CA ASP A 60 -2.61 8.62 8.14
C ASP A 60 -2.73 8.17 6.67
N PHE A 61 -2.23 8.95 5.70
CA PHE A 61 -2.19 8.62 4.27
C PHE A 61 -0.84 8.08 3.82
N TRP A 62 0.14 7.98 4.72
CA TRP A 62 1.51 7.69 4.34
C TRP A 62 1.66 6.29 3.72
N LEU A 63 1.14 5.24 4.35
CA LEU A 63 1.25 3.87 3.81
C LEU A 63 0.62 3.74 2.42
N GLU A 64 -0.55 4.36 2.20
CA GLU A 64 -1.17 4.42 0.86
C GLU A 64 -0.29 5.16 -0.14
N SER A 65 0.27 6.29 0.27
CA SER A 65 1.13 7.08 -0.62
C SER A 65 2.37 6.30 -1.04
N ILE A 66 2.94 5.48 -0.16
CA ILE A 66 4.11 4.66 -0.46
C ILE A 66 3.73 3.47 -1.36
N GLU A 67 2.61 2.79 -1.10
CA GLU A 67 2.09 1.73 -1.97
C GLU A 67 1.81 2.25 -3.40
N GLU A 68 1.14 3.41 -3.51
CA GLU A 68 0.80 4.02 -4.80
C GLU A 68 2.02 4.63 -5.51
N ARG A 69 3.01 5.13 -4.76
CA ARG A 69 4.31 5.54 -5.32
C ARG A 69 5.08 4.34 -5.88
N ALA A 70 5.05 3.20 -5.19
CA ALA A 70 5.66 1.96 -5.69
C ALA A 70 5.00 1.49 -6.99
N TRP A 71 3.67 1.64 -7.14
CA TRP A 71 2.98 1.41 -8.40
C TRP A 71 3.48 2.34 -9.52
N ALA A 72 3.68 3.63 -9.22
CA ALA A 72 4.22 4.59 -10.17
C ALA A 72 5.64 4.23 -10.61
N TYR A 73 6.53 3.88 -9.68
CA TYR A 73 7.88 3.39 -9.99
C TYR A 73 7.85 2.10 -10.82
N THR A 74 6.96 1.16 -10.49
CA THR A 74 6.78 -0.10 -11.24
C THR A 74 6.38 0.18 -12.68
N ARG A 75 5.47 1.14 -12.92
CA ARG A 75 5.08 1.56 -14.29
C ARG A 75 6.21 2.25 -15.05
N GLN A 76 7.13 2.91 -14.37
CA GLN A 76 8.34 3.47 -14.98
C GLN A 76 9.41 2.40 -15.28
N GLY A 77 9.21 1.16 -14.84
CA GLY A 77 10.24 0.12 -14.89
C GLY A 77 11.35 0.30 -13.84
N ASN A 78 11.15 1.20 -12.87
CA ASN A 78 12.09 1.47 -11.79
C ASN A 78 11.84 0.51 -10.62
N TYR A 79 12.16 -0.76 -10.83
CA TYR A 79 11.81 -1.84 -9.91
C TYR A 79 12.57 -1.78 -8.58
N GLU A 80 13.80 -1.26 -8.59
CA GLU A 80 14.60 -1.06 -7.39
C GLU A 80 13.95 -0.07 -6.43
N LYS A 81 13.50 1.09 -6.94
CA LYS A 81 12.78 2.08 -6.13
C LYS A 81 11.42 1.57 -5.67
N ALA A 82 10.71 0.84 -6.53
CA ALA A 82 9.46 0.20 -6.14
C ALA A 82 9.67 -0.80 -4.98
N LEU A 83 10.71 -1.63 -5.05
CA LEU A 83 11.02 -2.59 -3.98
C LEU A 83 11.45 -1.90 -2.68
N ALA A 84 12.20 -0.81 -2.75
CA ALA A 84 12.56 -0.03 -1.56
C ALA A 84 11.31 0.52 -0.84
N ASP A 85 10.38 1.10 -1.59
CA ASP A 85 9.10 1.58 -1.04
C ASP A 85 8.32 0.44 -0.40
N LEU A 86 8.17 -0.68 -1.11
CA LEU A 86 7.39 -1.83 -0.63
C LEU A 86 8.04 -2.53 0.56
N HIS A 87 9.37 -2.63 0.59
CA HIS A 87 10.09 -3.20 1.73
C HIS A 87 9.88 -2.36 2.99
N SER A 88 9.89 -1.03 2.85
CA SER A 88 9.61 -0.10 3.96
C SER A 88 8.30 -0.42 4.67
N ILE A 89 7.23 -0.59 3.89
CA ILE A 89 5.87 -0.74 4.42
C ILE A 89 5.47 -2.21 4.66
N THR A 90 6.26 -3.19 4.23
CA THR A 90 6.03 -4.61 4.56
C THR A 90 6.80 -5.09 5.80
N SER A 91 7.52 -4.18 6.46
CA SER A 91 8.19 -4.47 7.73
C SER A 91 7.18 -4.85 8.83
N SER A 92 7.67 -5.56 9.85
CA SER A 92 6.85 -6.05 10.98
C SER A 92 6.12 -4.93 11.74
N VAL A 93 6.62 -3.70 11.67
CA VAL A 93 6.01 -2.51 12.27
C VAL A 93 4.67 -2.19 11.61
N TRP A 94 4.59 -2.31 10.28
CA TRP A 94 3.44 -1.91 9.48
C TRP A 94 2.57 -3.08 9.01
N GLU A 95 3.05 -4.31 9.18
CA GLU A 95 2.34 -5.55 8.83
C GLU A 95 0.84 -5.53 9.20
N PRO A 96 0.40 -5.06 10.39
CA PRO A 96 -1.01 -5.04 10.75
C PRO A 96 -1.89 -4.04 9.97
N GLN A 97 -1.26 -3.11 9.26
CA GLN A 97 -1.89 -1.92 8.69
C GLN A 97 -1.82 -1.86 7.17
N VAL A 98 -0.95 -2.69 6.60
CA VAL A 98 -0.73 -2.78 5.16
C VAL A 98 -1.67 -3.79 4.53
N GLY A 99 -2.17 -3.43 3.34
CA GLY A 99 -3.10 -4.26 2.60
C GLY A 99 -2.45 -5.45 1.87
N PRO A 100 -3.24 -6.39 1.38
CA PRO A 100 -2.76 -7.51 0.57
C PRO A 100 -2.12 -7.07 -0.76
N GLU A 101 -2.48 -5.89 -1.27
CA GLU A 101 -1.97 -5.34 -2.52
C GLU A 101 -0.48 -5.01 -2.45
N THR A 102 0.01 -4.40 -1.36
CA THR A 102 1.44 -4.16 -1.15
C THR A 102 2.27 -5.43 -1.30
N TYR A 103 1.87 -6.53 -0.64
CA TYR A 103 2.59 -7.81 -0.72
C TYR A 103 2.53 -8.41 -2.12
N MET A 104 1.37 -8.29 -2.79
CA MET A 104 1.19 -8.73 -4.16
C MET A 104 2.10 -7.95 -5.11
N LEU A 105 2.14 -6.62 -5.01
CA LEU A 105 2.99 -5.77 -5.81
C LEU A 105 4.48 -6.06 -5.53
N SER A 106 4.86 -6.23 -4.27
CA SER A 106 6.26 -6.57 -3.89
C SER A 106 6.70 -7.90 -4.49
N THR A 107 5.79 -8.87 -4.54
CA THR A 107 6.03 -10.18 -5.17
C THR A 107 6.12 -10.04 -6.69
N PHE A 108 5.23 -9.26 -7.31
CA PHE A 108 5.23 -8.98 -8.73
C PHE A 108 6.53 -8.29 -9.17
N VAL A 109 6.97 -7.27 -8.44
CA VAL A 109 8.22 -6.57 -8.76
C VAL A 109 9.43 -7.49 -8.61
N SER A 110 9.49 -8.33 -7.56
CA SER A 110 10.53 -9.36 -7.44
C SER A 110 10.53 -10.34 -8.61
N LEU A 111 9.36 -10.71 -9.13
CA LEU A 111 9.27 -11.55 -10.33
C LEU A 111 9.84 -10.82 -11.56
N LYS A 112 9.58 -9.51 -11.70
CA LYS A 112 10.09 -8.69 -12.82
C LYS A 112 11.60 -8.55 -12.85
N ILE A 113 12.25 -8.58 -11.68
CA ILE A 113 13.72 -8.58 -11.58
C ILE A 113 14.32 -9.99 -11.45
N CYS A 114 13.54 -11.04 -11.76
CA CYS A 114 13.98 -12.44 -11.73
C CYS A 114 14.45 -12.93 -10.35
N ALA A 115 14.06 -12.27 -9.26
CA ALA A 115 14.38 -12.65 -7.89
C ALA A 115 13.48 -13.80 -7.40
N TYR A 116 13.56 -14.95 -8.05
CA TYR A 116 12.62 -16.06 -7.86
C TYR A 116 12.59 -16.65 -6.45
N LYS A 117 13.74 -16.71 -5.77
CA LYS A 117 13.79 -17.13 -4.36
C LYS A 117 12.97 -16.18 -3.48
N ASP A 118 13.06 -14.88 -3.73
CA ASP A 118 12.33 -13.85 -3.00
C ASP A 118 10.83 -13.90 -3.32
N VAL A 119 10.46 -14.21 -4.56
CA VAL A 119 9.05 -14.44 -4.94
C VAL A 119 8.43 -15.52 -4.05
N ILE A 120 9.11 -16.67 -3.90
CA ILE A 120 8.62 -17.78 -3.06
C ILE A 120 8.54 -17.35 -1.59
N LYS A 121 9.56 -16.65 -1.08
CA LYS A 121 9.59 -16.12 0.29
C LYS A 121 8.39 -15.18 0.52
N LYS A 122 8.13 -14.24 -0.39
CA LYS A 122 7.04 -13.27 -0.31
C LYS A 122 5.66 -13.89 -0.43
N ILE A 123 5.47 -14.93 -1.27
CA ILE A 123 4.23 -15.71 -1.32
C ILE A 123 3.96 -16.40 0.04
N LYS A 124 5.00 -16.95 0.67
CA LYS A 124 4.88 -17.53 2.01
C LYS A 124 4.53 -16.47 3.06
N THR A 125 5.20 -15.32 3.03
CA THR A 125 4.89 -14.18 3.91
C THR A 125 3.46 -13.71 3.73
N PHE A 126 2.98 -13.52 2.49
CA PHE A 126 1.58 -13.14 2.22
C PHE A 126 0.59 -14.05 2.93
N LYS A 127 0.77 -15.39 2.82
CA LYS A 127 -0.11 -16.36 3.51
C LYS A 127 0.00 -16.25 5.02
N LYS A 128 1.21 -16.09 5.56
CA LYS A 128 1.45 -15.94 7.00
C LYS A 128 0.71 -14.74 7.59
N VAL A 129 0.72 -13.60 6.88
CA VAL A 129 0.07 -12.35 7.33
C VAL A 129 -1.44 -12.40 7.11
N MET A 130 -1.88 -12.81 5.92
CA MET A 130 -3.27 -12.64 5.49
C MET A 130 -4.21 -13.70 6.05
N LEU A 131 -3.75 -14.91 6.35
CA LEU A 131 -4.62 -15.96 6.90
C LEU A 131 -5.19 -15.59 8.28
N PRO A 132 -4.38 -15.21 9.29
CA PRO A 132 -4.91 -14.75 10.58
C PRO A 132 -5.83 -13.52 10.44
N ARG A 133 -5.53 -12.63 9.49
CA ARG A 133 -6.37 -11.45 9.21
C ARG A 133 -7.74 -11.85 8.67
N ILE A 134 -7.82 -12.85 7.79
CA ILE A 134 -9.09 -13.40 7.31
C ILE A 134 -9.92 -13.92 8.49
N ASP A 135 -9.32 -14.74 9.36
CA ASP A 135 -10.01 -15.31 10.52
C ASP A 135 -10.56 -14.21 11.45
N ASN A 136 -9.77 -13.15 11.69
CA ASN A 136 -10.19 -12.00 12.48
C ASN A 136 -11.38 -11.25 11.86
N LEU A 137 -11.33 -10.99 10.55
CA LEU A 137 -12.39 -10.26 9.84
C LEU A 137 -13.68 -11.09 9.71
N GLU A 138 -13.57 -12.41 9.54
CA GLU A 138 -14.71 -13.32 9.54
C GLU A 138 -15.37 -13.40 10.93
N SER A 139 -14.56 -13.46 11.99
CA SER A 139 -15.04 -13.38 13.38
C SER A 139 -15.74 -12.04 13.67
N LEU A 140 -15.19 -10.92 13.21
CA LEU A 140 -15.81 -9.60 13.30
C LEU A 140 -17.16 -9.54 12.57
N LYS A 141 -17.32 -10.26 11.46
CA LYS A 141 -18.58 -10.33 10.73
C LYS A 141 -19.64 -11.17 11.46
N SER A 142 -19.24 -12.23 12.14
CA SER A 142 -20.17 -13.11 12.85
C SER A 142 -20.57 -12.58 14.23
N GLN A 143 -19.73 -11.75 14.89
CA GLN A 143 -20.05 -11.24 16.21
C GLN A 143 -21.24 -10.26 16.25
N ALA A 144 -21.98 -10.27 17.37
CA ALA A 144 -22.95 -9.23 17.70
C ALA A 144 -22.24 -7.99 18.26
N MET A 145 -22.95 -6.86 18.36
CA MET A 145 -22.39 -5.70 19.04
C MET A 145 -22.21 -6.05 20.52
N ASN A 146 -20.96 -6.08 20.98
CA ASN A 146 -20.63 -6.23 22.39
C ASN A 146 -20.12 -4.89 22.96
N GLU A 147 -20.10 -4.77 24.28
CA GLU A 147 -19.74 -3.51 24.93
C GLU A 147 -18.25 -3.20 24.75
N GLU A 148 -17.37 -4.20 24.72
CA GLU A 148 -15.92 -4.03 24.47
C GLU A 148 -15.64 -3.40 23.09
N LEU A 149 -16.21 -3.95 22.02
CA LEU A 149 -16.09 -3.41 20.66
C LEU A 149 -16.65 -1.99 20.60
N TRP A 150 -17.80 -1.77 21.25
CA TRP A 150 -18.41 -0.45 21.26
C TRP A 150 -17.52 0.59 21.97
N GLN A 151 -16.95 0.25 23.13
CA GLN A 151 -16.03 1.13 23.84
C GLN A 151 -14.80 1.46 22.99
N LYS A 152 -14.24 0.47 22.29
CA LYS A 152 -13.14 0.68 21.34
C LYS A 152 -13.53 1.60 20.19
N LEU A 153 -14.73 1.45 19.63
CA LEU A 153 -15.24 2.35 18.60
C LEU A 153 -15.52 3.77 19.15
N LEU A 154 -15.86 3.91 20.43
CA LEU A 154 -16.05 5.23 21.05
C LEU A 154 -14.75 6.02 21.15
N GLU A 155 -13.59 5.38 21.23
CA GLU A 155 -12.29 6.06 21.20
C GLU A 155 -12.10 6.90 19.93
N LEU A 156 -12.73 6.49 18.82
CA LEU A 156 -12.75 7.25 17.55
C LEU A 156 -13.40 8.63 17.69
N LYS A 157 -14.32 8.85 18.66
CA LYS A 157 -14.94 10.16 18.89
C LYS A 157 -13.90 11.21 19.26
N THR A 158 -12.88 10.80 19.99
CA THR A 158 -11.83 11.70 20.48
C THR A 158 -10.79 12.06 19.41
N LYS A 159 -10.90 11.47 18.20
CA LYS A 159 -9.91 11.59 17.10
C LYS A 159 -8.48 11.23 17.52
N LYS A 160 -8.29 10.54 18.64
CA LYS A 160 -6.97 10.10 19.11
C LYS A 160 -6.46 8.85 18.41
N VAL A 161 -7.35 8.14 17.71
CA VAL A 161 -6.98 6.94 16.94
C VAL A 161 -6.36 7.38 15.63
N THR A 162 -5.05 7.20 15.53
CA THR A 162 -4.26 7.37 14.31
C THR A 162 -3.82 6.01 13.80
N LEU A 163 -3.30 5.99 12.59
CA LEU A 163 -2.61 4.83 12.02
C LEU A 163 -1.60 4.24 13.03
N MET A 164 -0.69 5.05 13.56
CA MET A 164 0.31 4.61 14.54
C MET A 164 -0.30 4.14 15.87
N GLY A 165 -1.38 4.79 16.33
CA GLY A 165 -2.02 4.46 17.61
C GLY A 165 -2.70 3.10 17.66
N LEU A 166 -3.02 2.50 16.50
CA LEU A 166 -3.68 1.20 16.43
C LEU A 166 -2.75 0.01 16.73
N GLY A 167 -1.45 0.11 16.44
CA GLY A 167 -0.50 -0.98 16.64
C GLY A 167 -1.03 -2.34 16.15
N LYS A 168 -0.98 -3.35 17.03
CA LYS A 168 -1.46 -4.73 16.77
C LYS A 168 -2.98 -4.85 16.69
N ASP A 169 -3.73 -3.88 17.20
CA ASP A 169 -5.19 -3.92 17.13
C ASP A 169 -5.73 -3.68 15.72
N ALA A 170 -4.89 -3.16 14.81
CA ALA A 170 -5.21 -3.02 13.40
C ALA A 170 -5.48 -4.36 12.68
N ASP A 171 -4.96 -5.47 13.20
CA ASP A 171 -5.21 -6.82 12.64
C ASP A 171 -6.64 -7.30 12.82
N LYS A 172 -7.34 -6.75 13.80
CA LYS A 172 -8.69 -7.16 14.19
C LYS A 172 -9.78 -6.29 13.57
N LEU A 173 -9.40 -5.20 12.90
CA LEU A 173 -10.31 -4.19 12.40
C LEU A 173 -10.10 -3.98 10.90
N PRO A 174 -11.17 -3.59 10.17
CA PRO A 174 -11.05 -3.33 8.74
C PRO A 174 -10.08 -2.18 8.50
N ARG A 175 -9.35 -2.27 7.40
CA ARG A 175 -8.36 -1.28 7.02
C ARG A 175 -9.04 0.09 6.87
N TYR A 176 -8.40 1.11 7.44
CA TYR A 176 -8.87 2.50 7.38
C TYR A 176 -10.27 2.77 7.96
N PHE A 177 -10.82 1.87 8.77
CA PHE A 177 -12.14 2.06 9.39
C PHE A 177 -12.26 3.40 10.15
N TYR A 178 -11.18 3.84 10.80
CA TYR A 178 -11.10 5.09 11.55
C TYR A 178 -11.25 6.36 10.67
N ARG A 179 -11.14 6.22 9.34
CA ARG A 179 -11.33 7.30 8.36
C ARG A 179 -12.71 7.24 7.68
N ASP A 180 -13.51 6.20 7.91
CA ASP A 180 -14.82 6.05 7.29
C ASP A 180 -15.84 7.06 7.85
N LYS A 181 -16.25 8.01 7.02
CA LYS A 181 -17.16 9.09 7.43
C LYS A 181 -18.50 8.58 7.96
N LYS A 182 -19.06 7.52 7.35
CA LYS A 182 -20.36 6.95 7.72
C LYS A 182 -20.28 6.27 9.09
N LEU A 183 -19.25 5.46 9.31
CA LEU A 183 -18.99 4.83 10.60
C LEU A 183 -18.83 5.87 11.70
N LEU A 184 -17.99 6.89 11.48
CA LEU A 184 -17.80 7.99 12.43
C LEU A 184 -19.11 8.73 12.72
N GLN A 185 -19.96 8.94 11.71
CA GLN A 185 -21.27 9.55 11.89
C GLN A 185 -22.20 8.69 12.76
N PHE A 186 -22.26 7.37 12.53
CA PHE A 186 -23.07 6.47 13.35
C PHE A 186 -22.59 6.41 14.81
N ILE A 187 -21.27 6.41 15.02
CA ILE A 187 -20.66 6.45 16.35
C ILE A 187 -21.03 7.75 17.08
N LYS A 188 -20.91 8.91 16.41
CA LYS A 188 -21.31 10.21 16.96
C LYS A 188 -22.78 10.26 17.34
N SER A 189 -23.66 9.69 16.50
CA SER A 189 -25.10 9.61 16.76
C SER A 189 -25.50 8.47 17.72
N ASN A 190 -24.55 7.76 18.33
CA ASN A 190 -24.79 6.61 19.23
C ASN A 190 -25.63 5.47 18.60
N ARG A 191 -25.59 5.32 17.26
CA ARG A 191 -26.34 4.30 16.52
C ARG A 191 -25.54 3.00 16.44
N LYS A 192 -25.49 2.26 17.55
CA LYS A 192 -24.68 1.02 17.71
C LYS A 192 -24.88 0.03 16.56
N ASN A 193 -26.12 -0.34 16.26
CA ASN A 193 -26.42 -1.36 15.23
C ASN A 193 -25.96 -0.93 13.84
N LEU A 194 -26.20 0.32 13.44
CA LEU A 194 -25.75 0.83 12.14
C LEU A 194 -24.22 0.94 12.06
N ALA A 195 -23.56 1.29 13.16
CA ALA A 195 -22.10 1.30 13.23
C ALA A 195 -21.54 -0.12 13.07
N LEU A 196 -22.14 -1.14 13.71
CA LEU A 196 -21.75 -2.54 13.52
C LEU A 196 -21.96 -2.97 12.07
N THR A 197 -23.13 -2.73 11.49
CA THR A 197 -23.41 -3.08 10.08
C THR A 197 -22.36 -2.45 9.16
N ARG A 198 -22.08 -1.15 9.31
CA ARG A 198 -21.07 -0.47 8.51
C ARG A 198 -19.67 -1.07 8.71
N LEU A 199 -19.30 -1.42 9.94
CA LEU A 199 -18.02 -2.06 10.22
C LEU A 199 -17.91 -3.44 9.57
N LYS A 200 -19.00 -4.23 9.55
CA LYS A 200 -19.06 -5.51 8.84
C LYS A 200 -18.95 -5.35 7.33
N ASP A 201 -19.54 -4.30 6.76
CA ASP A 201 -19.39 -3.99 5.33
C ASP A 201 -17.92 -3.68 4.99
N LEU A 202 -17.24 -2.90 5.84
CA LEU A 202 -15.81 -2.61 5.67
C LEU A 202 -14.97 -3.89 5.78
N ALA A 203 -15.30 -4.77 6.74
CA ALA A 203 -14.63 -6.07 6.86
C ALA A 203 -14.82 -6.94 5.62
N GLN A 204 -16.02 -6.92 5.01
CA GLN A 204 -16.28 -7.63 3.76
C GLN A 204 -15.42 -7.09 2.60
N ASN A 205 -15.32 -5.76 2.47
CA ASN A 205 -14.48 -5.15 1.43
C ASN A 205 -13.01 -5.56 1.57
N ASP A 206 -12.48 -5.59 2.80
CA ASP A 206 -11.12 -6.06 3.09
C ASP A 206 -10.96 -7.55 2.68
N LEU A 207 -11.92 -8.41 3.02
CA LEU A 207 -11.91 -9.83 2.63
C LEU A 207 -11.93 -10.01 1.11
N ASP A 208 -12.73 -9.20 0.40
CA ASP A 208 -12.81 -9.23 -1.05
C ASP A 208 -11.48 -8.80 -1.70
N GLU A 209 -10.83 -7.77 -1.14
CA GLU A 209 -9.50 -7.33 -1.56
C GLU A 209 -8.43 -8.40 -1.33
N ILE A 210 -8.46 -9.08 -0.18
CA ILE A 210 -7.55 -10.20 0.12
C ILE A 210 -7.77 -11.34 -0.87
N SER A 211 -9.03 -11.70 -1.15
CA SER A 211 -9.39 -12.73 -2.12
C SER A 211 -8.92 -12.39 -3.54
N LEU A 212 -9.10 -11.13 -3.95
CA LEU A 212 -8.62 -10.64 -5.25
C LEU A 212 -7.10 -10.74 -5.37
N ASN A 213 -6.37 -10.25 -4.37
CA ASN A 213 -4.91 -10.28 -4.38
C ASN A 213 -4.36 -11.71 -4.24
N LEU A 214 -5.03 -12.59 -3.52
CA LEU A 214 -4.69 -14.02 -3.49
C LEU A 214 -4.80 -14.64 -4.90
N LYS A 215 -5.80 -14.28 -5.71
CA LYS A 215 -5.90 -14.72 -7.10
C LYS A 215 -4.72 -14.20 -7.94
N LYS A 216 -4.36 -12.91 -7.79
CA LYS A 216 -3.18 -12.33 -8.47
C LYS A 216 -1.89 -13.05 -8.05
N MET A 217 -1.73 -13.37 -6.76
CA MET A 217 -0.59 -14.12 -6.23
C MET A 217 -0.49 -15.53 -6.82
N LYS A 218 -1.62 -16.22 -7.02
CA LYS A 218 -1.64 -17.52 -7.73
C LYS A 218 -1.19 -17.39 -9.18
N VAL A 219 -1.56 -16.31 -9.87
CA VAL A 219 -1.09 -16.05 -11.25
C VAL A 219 0.43 -15.85 -11.27
N ILE A 220 0.97 -15.07 -10.32
CA ILE A 220 2.42 -14.87 -10.15
C ILE A 220 3.14 -16.21 -9.89
N ASP A 221 2.58 -17.06 -9.03
CA ASP A 221 3.14 -18.38 -8.71
C ASP A 221 3.16 -19.31 -9.94
N VAL A 222 2.07 -19.37 -10.71
CA VAL A 222 2.01 -20.11 -11.97
C VAL A 222 3.03 -19.57 -12.99
N GLN A 223 3.14 -18.24 -13.11
CA GLN A 223 4.12 -17.62 -14.00
C GLN A 223 5.56 -17.97 -13.57
N LEU A 224 5.85 -17.96 -12.27
CA LEU A 224 7.13 -18.39 -11.74
C LEU A 224 7.42 -19.84 -12.11
N MET A 225 6.49 -20.76 -11.84
CA MET A 225 6.64 -22.18 -12.18
C MET A 225 6.90 -22.37 -13.67
N GLN A 226 6.10 -21.74 -14.52
CA GLN A 226 6.28 -21.81 -15.97
C GLN A 226 7.67 -21.30 -16.38
N THR A 227 8.12 -20.18 -15.81
CA THR A 227 9.43 -19.60 -16.11
C THR A 227 10.55 -20.56 -15.74
N VAL A 228 10.53 -21.12 -14.52
CA VAL A 228 11.52 -22.10 -14.05
C VAL A 228 11.54 -23.35 -14.94
N LEU A 229 10.37 -23.88 -15.30
CA LEU A 229 10.27 -25.06 -16.18
C LEU A 229 10.80 -24.78 -17.59
N THR A 230 10.54 -23.60 -18.15
CA THR A 230 11.10 -23.21 -19.46
C THR A 230 12.60 -23.02 -19.42
N MET A 231 13.13 -22.43 -18.34
CA MET A 231 14.57 -22.29 -18.14
C MET A 231 15.27 -23.64 -18.04
N ASP A 232 14.67 -24.62 -17.33
CA ASP A 232 15.23 -25.98 -17.23
C ASP A 232 15.28 -26.66 -18.61
N LYS A 233 14.24 -26.52 -19.44
CA LYS A 233 14.27 -27.01 -20.84
C LYS A 233 15.38 -26.36 -21.66
N GLU A 234 15.51 -25.04 -21.62
CA GLU A 234 16.55 -24.31 -22.35
C GLU A 234 17.97 -24.68 -21.88
N LEU A 235 18.16 -24.89 -20.57
CA LEU A 235 19.44 -25.36 -20.01
C LEU A 235 19.72 -26.80 -20.46
N ASN A 236 18.73 -27.69 -20.43
CA ASN A 236 18.88 -29.08 -20.85
C ASN A 236 19.18 -29.21 -22.36
N GLU A 237 18.68 -28.30 -23.20
CA GLU A 237 19.04 -28.22 -24.62
C GLU A 237 20.44 -27.64 -24.85
N LYS A 238 20.89 -26.69 -24.01
CA LYS A 238 22.24 -26.07 -24.07
C LYS A 238 23.34 -26.87 -23.38
N ASN A 239 23.00 -27.86 -22.56
CA ASN A 239 23.94 -28.68 -21.78
C ASN A 239 24.88 -29.60 -22.60
N LYS A 240 24.94 -29.48 -23.93
CA LYS A 240 25.99 -30.13 -24.73
C LYS A 240 27.38 -29.52 -24.58
N LYS A 241 27.55 -28.31 -24.03
CA LYS A 241 28.87 -27.70 -23.78
C LYS A 241 28.84 -26.68 -22.64
N LEU A 242 28.99 -27.12 -21.40
CA LEU A 242 29.40 -26.22 -20.32
C LEU A 242 30.59 -26.84 -19.57
N LYS A 243 31.74 -26.15 -19.63
CA LYS A 243 32.89 -26.37 -18.76
C LYS A 243 32.88 -25.26 -17.72
N PHE A 244 32.72 -25.61 -16.46
CA PHE A 244 32.79 -24.67 -15.35
C PHE A 244 34.25 -24.46 -14.95
N SER A 245 34.70 -23.20 -14.87
CA SER A 245 35.90 -22.85 -14.11
C SER A 245 35.58 -22.89 -12.62
N LYS A 246 36.53 -23.37 -11.81
CA LYS A 246 36.37 -23.42 -10.35
C LYS A 246 36.35 -22.01 -9.77
N ILE A 247 35.48 -21.79 -8.79
CA ILE A 247 35.42 -20.56 -7.99
C ILE A 247 36.66 -20.49 -7.11
N ASP A 248 37.35 -19.36 -7.16
CA ASP A 248 38.49 -19.07 -6.29
C ASP A 248 37.97 -18.57 -4.93
N LYS A 249 38.15 -19.40 -3.89
CA LYS A 249 37.56 -19.16 -2.57
C LYS A 249 38.28 -18.06 -1.77
N ASP A 250 39.48 -17.68 -2.19
CA ASP A 250 40.33 -16.76 -1.44
C ASP A 250 40.02 -15.27 -1.70
N ASN A 251 39.13 -14.96 -2.66
CA ASN A 251 38.81 -13.59 -3.07
C ASN A 251 37.33 -13.20 -2.94
N SER A 252 36.54 -13.93 -2.15
CA SER A 252 35.14 -13.58 -1.92
C SER A 252 34.81 -13.53 -0.43
N VAL A 253 34.42 -12.35 0.03
CA VAL A 253 33.82 -12.15 1.36
C VAL A 253 32.31 -11.99 1.16
N SER A 254 31.55 -12.91 1.73
CA SER A 254 30.10 -12.84 1.81
C SER A 254 29.73 -12.34 3.21
N PHE A 255 29.28 -11.09 3.31
CA PHE A 255 28.74 -10.56 4.55
C PHE A 255 27.31 -11.07 4.75
N PRO A 256 26.94 -11.50 5.97
CA PRO A 256 25.55 -11.75 6.27
C PRO A 256 24.80 -10.41 6.30
N VAL A 257 23.90 -10.21 5.35
CA VAL A 257 22.74 -9.34 5.55
C VAL A 257 21.65 -10.26 6.09
N THR A 258 21.37 -10.18 7.38
CA THR A 258 20.19 -10.82 7.96
C THR A 258 19.00 -9.91 7.72
N ASP A 259 18.03 -10.35 6.91
CA ASP A 259 16.77 -9.63 6.61
C ASP A 259 15.85 -9.43 7.85
N ASP A 260 16.29 -9.85 9.04
CA ASP A 260 15.43 -10.04 10.21
C ASP A 260 15.37 -8.81 11.14
N GLU A 261 16.23 -7.81 10.94
CA GLU A 261 16.30 -6.60 11.76
C GLU A 261 16.01 -5.36 10.91
N VAL A 262 14.86 -4.71 11.16
CA VAL A 262 14.46 -3.44 10.54
C VAL A 262 14.45 -2.38 11.63
N TRP A 263 15.29 -1.36 11.50
CA TRP A 263 15.28 -0.22 12.41
C TRP A 263 14.25 0.83 11.99
N ILE A 264 13.58 1.45 12.96
CA ILE A 264 12.48 2.40 12.70
C ILE A 264 12.94 3.62 11.88
N ASP A 265 14.20 4.03 12.00
CA ASP A 265 14.83 5.12 11.26
C ASP A 265 15.23 4.77 9.82
N GLU A 266 15.31 3.48 9.47
CA GLU A 266 15.57 3.01 8.10
C GLU A 266 14.28 2.90 7.27
N VAL A 267 13.13 2.88 7.93
CA VAL A 267 11.81 2.79 7.27
C VAL A 267 11.60 4.03 6.39
N GLY A 268 11.49 3.80 5.09
CA GLY A 268 11.32 4.85 4.07
C GLY A 268 12.63 5.33 3.42
N GLN A 269 13.78 4.76 3.79
CA GLN A 269 15.10 5.10 3.23
C GLN A 269 15.82 3.92 2.55
N PHE A 270 15.16 2.78 2.38
CA PHE A 270 15.76 1.60 1.77
C PHE A 270 16.26 1.87 0.33
N GLN A 271 17.32 1.15 -0.04
CA GLN A 271 17.82 1.09 -1.41
C GLN A 271 17.99 -0.38 -1.80
N VAL A 272 17.52 -0.73 -2.99
CA VAL A 272 17.67 -2.09 -3.52
C VAL A 272 18.57 -2.02 -4.74
N LYS A 273 19.52 -2.95 -4.85
CA LYS A 273 20.29 -3.19 -6.08
C LYS A 273 19.93 -4.58 -6.58
N ALA A 274 19.34 -4.65 -7.77
CA ALA A 274 19.01 -5.90 -8.41
C ALA A 274 20.04 -6.22 -9.51
N ASP A 275 20.43 -7.49 -9.61
CA ASP A 275 21.20 -7.96 -10.75
C ASP A 275 20.31 -7.97 -12.01
N ALA A 276 20.89 -7.66 -13.17
CA ALA A 276 20.15 -7.63 -14.41
C ALA A 276 19.56 -9.01 -14.74
N CYS A 277 18.23 -9.06 -14.98
CA CYS A 277 17.57 -10.29 -15.46
C CYS A 277 18.33 -10.83 -16.69
N PRO A 278 18.82 -12.09 -16.66
CA PRO A 278 19.58 -12.66 -17.77
C PRO A 278 18.78 -12.77 -19.09
N PHE A 279 17.45 -12.59 -19.04
CA PHE A 279 16.54 -12.73 -20.17
C PHE A 279 15.84 -11.44 -20.60
N SER A 280 16.37 -10.25 -20.28
CA SER A 280 15.71 -8.95 -20.52
C SER A 280 15.41 -8.59 -22.00
N LYS A 281 15.79 -9.42 -22.97
CA LYS A 281 15.44 -9.25 -24.40
C LYS A 281 14.05 -9.80 -24.78
N ARG A 282 13.01 -9.50 -24.02
CA ARG A 282 11.63 -9.53 -24.54
C ARG A 282 11.05 -8.12 -24.44
N THR A 283 11.42 -7.28 -25.40
CA THR A 283 10.60 -6.14 -25.80
C THR A 283 9.22 -6.69 -26.20
N LEU A 284 8.18 -6.05 -25.66
CA LEU A 284 6.79 -6.21 -26.08
C LEU A 284 6.63 -6.06 -27.59
#